data_AF-A0A6A5ACH5-F1
#
_entry.id   AF-A0A6A5ACH5-F1
#
_cell.length_a   1.000
_cell.length_b   1.000
_cell.length_c   1.000
_cell.angle_alpha   90.00
_cell.angle_beta   90.00
_cell.angle_gamma   90.00
#
_symmetry.space_group_name_H-M   'P 1'
#
loop_
_entity.id
_entity.type
_entity.pdbx_description
1 polymer ?
#
loop_
_entity_poly.entity_id
_entity_poly.type
_entity_poly.pdbx_seq_one_letter_code
_entity_poly.pdbx_strand_id
1 'polypeptide(L)'
;LSLSQLPSFTTGGTVHIVVNNQVGFTTTKQDGRSTTYSTDVAKGYDIPVLHVNGEDIPAVIRAAHIAANFRHTFQKDIVIDLITYRRHGHNEVDEPRFTQPGMYSAISSRPSLPAQYGNLLVDKNLLTPAKVDALKAKLNAHLEQELQKSATYVPTTVAAFEGNWKGLRQPTTADMQAAVDTGVDKSILQALGVASVTVPPSVPVHNRLERTHIQTRLATLSKANLSDINVDWATAEAMAFGSLLHDGHSIRLAGQDCRRGTFSHRHAAFTDQTTDQHYFPFRNLPKALNPTGRRFDVVNSNLSELAVMGFEYGYSWEDPRALVVWEAQFGDFFNGAQIVIDQVRVDSLKELFLASGETKWMRQSGLVLLLPHGYDGAGPDHS
;
A
#
# COMPACT_ATOMS: atom_id res chain seq x y z
N LEU A 1 -1.16 -3.52 -10.18
CA LEU A 1 -1.26 -4.76 -10.99
C LEU A 1 0.04 -5.58 -10.95
N SER A 2 1.20 -5.01 -11.30
CA SER A 2 2.50 -5.69 -11.25
C SER A 2 2.88 -6.29 -9.89
N LEU A 3 2.44 -5.66 -8.78
CA LEU A 3 2.66 -6.17 -7.43
C LEU A 3 1.76 -7.37 -7.04
N SER A 4 0.65 -7.60 -7.75
CA SER A 4 -0.49 -8.43 -7.28
C SER A 4 -0.15 -9.89 -6.95
N GLN A 5 0.88 -10.45 -7.58
CA GLN A 5 1.30 -11.85 -7.41
C GLN A 5 2.73 -11.98 -6.87
N LEU A 6 3.41 -10.87 -6.58
CA LEU A 6 4.75 -10.93 -5.99
C LEU A 6 4.65 -11.44 -4.54
N PRO A 7 5.47 -12.41 -4.10
CA PRO A 7 5.28 -13.12 -2.82
C PRO A 7 5.14 -12.24 -1.57
N SER A 8 5.79 -11.07 -1.56
CA SER A 8 5.80 -10.16 -0.41
C SER A 8 4.89 -8.92 -0.57
N PHE A 9 4.11 -8.87 -1.65
CA PHE A 9 3.14 -7.81 -1.95
C PHE A 9 1.73 -8.34 -2.27
N THR A 10 1.59 -9.62 -2.58
CA THR A 10 0.30 -10.22 -2.88
C THR A 10 -0.65 -10.16 -1.68
N THR A 11 -1.90 -9.81 -1.96
CA THR A 11 -3.02 -9.78 -0.99
C THR A 11 -4.04 -10.88 -1.26
N GLY A 12 -3.66 -11.90 -2.05
CA GLY A 12 -4.58 -12.96 -2.50
C GLY A 12 -5.56 -12.47 -3.57
N GLY A 13 -5.15 -11.50 -4.38
CA GLY A 13 -5.97 -10.95 -5.46
C GLY A 13 -6.91 -9.82 -5.01
N THR A 14 -7.12 -8.85 -5.90
CA THR A 14 -8.02 -7.70 -5.72
C THR A 14 -9.17 -7.74 -6.72
N VAL A 15 -10.40 -7.50 -6.24
CA VAL A 15 -11.55 -7.28 -7.13
C VAL A 15 -11.57 -5.81 -7.52
N HIS A 16 -11.32 -5.54 -8.81
CA HIS A 16 -11.33 -4.19 -9.37
C HIS A 16 -12.70 -3.92 -10.00
N ILE A 17 -13.28 -2.76 -9.73
CA ILE A 17 -14.51 -2.30 -10.39
C ILE A 17 -14.19 -1.01 -11.11
N VAL A 18 -14.24 -1.04 -12.44
CA VAL A 18 -14.07 0.14 -13.27
C VAL A 18 -15.46 0.69 -13.60
N VAL A 19 -15.79 1.86 -13.06
CA VAL A 19 -17.01 2.59 -13.42
C VAL A 19 -16.80 3.25 -14.78
N ASN A 20 -17.04 2.49 -15.84
CA ASN A 20 -16.83 2.92 -17.21
C ASN A 20 -18.02 3.72 -17.72
N ASN A 21 -18.08 4.99 -17.31
CA ASN A 21 -19.07 5.96 -17.77
C ASN A 21 -18.78 6.53 -19.17
N GLN A 22 -17.77 5.99 -19.86
CA GLN A 22 -17.37 6.27 -21.25
C GLN A 22 -16.76 7.66 -21.51
N VAL A 23 -16.54 8.50 -20.49
CA VAL A 23 -15.96 9.84 -20.62
C VAL A 23 -15.18 10.27 -19.36
N GLY A 24 -13.94 10.73 -19.53
CA GLY A 24 -13.13 11.32 -18.45
C GLY A 24 -13.07 12.83 -18.60
N PHE A 25 -13.66 13.59 -17.68
CA PHE A 25 -13.90 15.03 -17.86
C PHE A 25 -14.69 15.30 -19.17
N THR A 26 -14.01 15.81 -20.21
CA THR A 26 -14.50 16.02 -21.59
C THR A 26 -13.81 15.09 -22.60
N THR A 27 -12.88 14.25 -22.17
CA THR A 27 -12.10 13.34 -23.03
C THR A 27 -12.85 12.04 -23.25
N THR A 28 -13.04 11.68 -24.52
CA THR A 28 -13.78 10.46 -24.91
C THR A 28 -12.86 9.23 -24.97
N LYS A 29 -13.43 8.05 -25.20
CA LYS A 29 -12.64 6.81 -25.32
C LYS A 29 -11.57 6.87 -26.42
N GLN A 30 -11.84 7.56 -27.52
CA GLN A 30 -10.95 7.66 -28.67
C GLN A 30 -9.67 8.43 -28.32
N ASP A 31 -9.78 9.41 -27.44
CA ASP A 31 -8.68 10.27 -27.01
C ASP A 31 -8.03 9.79 -25.70
N GLY A 32 -8.74 8.96 -24.93
CA GLY A 32 -8.30 8.51 -23.61
C GLY A 32 -7.44 7.24 -23.60
N ARG A 33 -7.40 6.45 -24.70
CA ARG A 33 -6.65 5.19 -24.77
C ARG A 33 -6.42 4.70 -26.19
N SER A 34 -5.40 3.85 -26.37
CA SER A 34 -5.03 3.22 -27.64
C SER A 34 -5.53 1.79 -27.82
N THR A 35 -6.46 1.33 -26.97
CA THR A 35 -7.04 -0.02 -27.02
C THR A 35 -8.57 0.04 -26.93
N THR A 36 -9.25 -1.08 -27.20
CA THR A 36 -10.73 -1.11 -27.22
C THR A 36 -11.32 -0.85 -25.83
N TYR A 37 -10.86 -1.56 -24.81
CA TYR A 37 -11.40 -1.50 -23.45
C TYR A 37 -10.46 -0.74 -22.51
N SER A 38 -11.04 0.03 -21.59
CA SER A 38 -10.29 0.71 -20.51
C SER A 38 -9.56 -0.29 -19.59
N THR A 39 -10.03 -1.53 -19.56
CA THR A 39 -9.51 -2.63 -18.76
C THR A 39 -8.42 -3.44 -19.44
N ASP A 40 -8.02 -3.11 -20.68
CA ASP A 40 -6.99 -3.87 -21.41
C ASP A 40 -5.62 -3.86 -20.70
N VAL A 41 -5.36 -2.88 -19.82
CA VAL A 41 -4.18 -2.87 -18.94
C VAL A 41 -4.06 -4.13 -18.06
N ALA A 42 -5.19 -4.78 -17.74
CA ALA A 42 -5.24 -6.00 -16.96
C ALA A 42 -4.68 -7.23 -17.71
N LYS A 43 -4.74 -7.20 -19.05
CA LYS A 43 -4.32 -8.33 -19.91
C LYS A 43 -2.84 -8.64 -19.79
N GLY A 44 -2.00 -7.63 -19.54
CA GLY A 44 -0.56 -7.82 -19.35
C GLY A 44 -0.18 -8.65 -18.12
N TYR A 45 -1.15 -8.99 -17.27
CA TYR A 45 -0.97 -9.73 -16.02
C TYR A 45 -1.87 -10.98 -15.93
N ASP A 46 -2.44 -11.42 -17.06
CA ASP A 46 -3.37 -12.55 -17.14
C ASP A 46 -4.57 -12.45 -16.19
N ILE A 47 -5.08 -11.22 -16.02
CA ILE A 47 -6.22 -10.93 -15.14
C ILE A 47 -7.51 -11.02 -15.97
N PRO A 48 -8.50 -11.85 -15.57
CA PRO A 48 -9.77 -11.92 -16.27
C PRO A 48 -10.58 -10.63 -16.11
N VAL A 49 -11.35 -10.32 -17.15
CA VAL A 49 -12.20 -9.13 -17.19
C VAL A 49 -13.64 -9.54 -17.51
N LEU A 50 -14.58 -9.08 -16.70
CA LEU A 50 -16.02 -9.21 -16.92
C LEU A 50 -16.56 -7.87 -17.40
N HIS A 51 -16.93 -7.77 -18.68
CA HIS A 51 -17.65 -6.62 -19.19
C HIS A 51 -19.14 -6.80 -18.95
N VAL A 52 -19.77 -5.84 -18.27
CA VAL A 52 -21.19 -5.92 -17.93
C VAL A 52 -21.88 -4.61 -18.24
N ASN A 53 -23.07 -4.71 -18.85
CA ASN A 53 -23.94 -3.56 -19.02
C ASN A 53 -24.48 -3.13 -17.64
N GLY A 54 -24.10 -1.94 -17.18
CA GLY A 54 -24.54 -1.38 -15.91
C GLY A 54 -26.03 -1.10 -15.82
N GLU A 55 -26.74 -1.10 -16.95
CA GLU A 55 -28.20 -1.01 -16.99
C GLU A 55 -28.91 -2.36 -16.74
N ASP A 56 -28.20 -3.49 -16.82
CA ASP A 56 -28.73 -4.83 -16.48
C ASP A 56 -28.32 -5.23 -15.05
N ILE A 57 -29.12 -4.81 -14.06
CA ILE A 57 -28.83 -5.03 -12.64
C ILE A 57 -28.65 -6.53 -12.28
N PRO A 58 -29.50 -7.46 -12.76
CA PRO A 58 -29.24 -8.90 -12.56
C PRO A 58 -27.89 -9.38 -13.11
N ALA A 59 -27.46 -8.89 -14.28
CA ALA A 59 -26.15 -9.23 -14.83
C ALA A 59 -25.00 -8.64 -13.99
N VAL A 60 -25.14 -7.41 -13.49
CA VAL A 60 -24.17 -6.77 -12.58
C VAL A 60 -24.01 -7.58 -11.29
N ILE A 61 -25.11 -8.00 -10.67
CA ILE A 61 -25.08 -8.86 -9.47
C ILE A 61 -24.37 -10.18 -9.78
N ARG A 62 -24.65 -10.79 -10.94
CA ARG A 62 -23.99 -12.03 -11.37
C ARG A 62 -22.48 -11.83 -11.57
N ALA A 63 -22.07 -10.74 -12.19
CA ALA A 63 -20.66 -10.40 -12.38
C ALA A 63 -19.94 -10.22 -11.03
N ALA A 64 -20.58 -9.55 -10.07
CA ALA A 64 -20.06 -9.38 -8.71
C ALA A 64 -19.86 -10.74 -8.00
N HIS A 65 -20.83 -11.65 -8.10
CA HIS A 65 -20.70 -13.01 -7.55
C HIS A 65 -19.57 -13.80 -8.21
N ILE A 66 -19.47 -13.75 -9.54
CA ILE A 66 -18.37 -14.43 -10.27
C ILE A 66 -17.03 -13.86 -9.81
N ALA A 67 -16.89 -12.54 -9.72
CA ALA A 67 -15.65 -11.90 -9.32
C ALA A 67 -15.23 -12.25 -7.89
N ALA A 68 -16.17 -12.19 -6.94
CA ALA A 68 -15.91 -12.57 -5.55
C ALA A 68 -15.46 -14.03 -5.43
N ASN A 69 -16.17 -14.95 -6.11
CA ASN A 69 -15.83 -16.37 -6.12
C ASN A 69 -14.50 -16.66 -6.81
N PHE A 70 -14.21 -15.97 -7.92
CA PHE A 70 -12.93 -16.09 -8.63
C PHE A 70 -11.77 -15.67 -7.73
N ARG A 71 -11.84 -14.48 -7.12
CA ARG A 71 -10.80 -14.00 -6.21
C ARG A 71 -10.61 -14.96 -5.04
N HIS A 72 -11.71 -15.43 -4.43
CA HIS A 72 -11.64 -16.39 -3.32
C HIS A 72 -10.98 -17.72 -3.72
N THR A 73 -11.35 -18.27 -4.88
CA THR A 73 -10.89 -19.59 -5.34
C THR A 73 -9.45 -19.55 -5.84
N PHE A 74 -9.10 -18.54 -6.65
CA PHE A 74 -7.82 -18.50 -7.36
C PHE A 74 -6.79 -17.58 -6.71
N GLN A 75 -7.19 -16.72 -5.77
CA GLN A 75 -6.31 -15.74 -5.11
C GLN A 75 -5.57 -14.82 -6.11
N LYS A 76 -6.25 -14.46 -7.20
CA LYS A 76 -5.77 -13.55 -8.25
C LYS A 76 -6.73 -12.39 -8.45
N ASP A 77 -6.21 -11.30 -8.99
CA ASP A 77 -7.02 -10.14 -9.36
C ASP A 77 -8.08 -10.52 -10.40
N ILE A 78 -9.19 -9.78 -10.39
CA ILE A 78 -10.25 -9.85 -11.42
C ILE A 78 -10.85 -8.46 -11.59
N VAL A 79 -11.21 -8.09 -12.82
CA VAL A 79 -11.79 -6.79 -13.14
C VAL A 79 -13.25 -6.94 -13.57
N ILE A 80 -14.13 -6.09 -13.03
CA ILE A 80 -15.46 -5.84 -13.56
C ILE A 80 -15.42 -4.49 -14.30
N ASP A 81 -15.60 -4.52 -15.61
CA ASP A 81 -15.82 -3.33 -16.43
C ASP A 81 -17.33 -3.04 -16.44
N LEU A 82 -17.76 -2.12 -15.56
CA LEU A 82 -19.15 -1.73 -15.41
C LEU A 82 -19.46 -0.61 -16.41
N ILE A 83 -19.98 -0.99 -17.57
CA ILE A 83 -20.26 -0.07 -18.69
C ILE A 83 -21.56 0.69 -18.39
N THR A 84 -21.45 1.99 -18.19
CA THR A 84 -22.54 2.87 -17.79
C THR A 84 -22.42 4.23 -18.50
N TYR A 85 -23.09 5.25 -17.99
CA TYR A 85 -23.03 6.63 -18.45
C TYR A 85 -23.00 7.61 -17.28
N ARG A 86 -22.51 8.83 -17.52
CA ARG A 86 -22.55 9.94 -16.55
C ARG A 86 -23.77 10.81 -16.84
N ARG A 87 -24.71 10.95 -15.89
CA ARG A 87 -25.98 11.68 -16.13
C ARG A 87 -25.78 13.19 -16.31
N HIS A 88 -24.83 13.76 -15.60
CA HIS A 88 -24.50 15.20 -15.58
C HIS A 88 -23.09 15.45 -16.14
N GLY A 89 -22.62 16.70 -16.10
CA GLY A 89 -21.23 17.07 -16.40
C GLY A 89 -20.21 16.37 -15.50
N HIS A 90 -18.92 16.71 -15.63
CA HIS A 90 -17.89 16.08 -14.78
C HIS A 90 -18.15 16.34 -13.29
N ASN A 91 -18.66 17.54 -13.02
CA ASN A 91 -19.38 17.90 -11.81
C ASN A 91 -20.79 18.39 -12.21
N GLU A 92 -21.67 18.61 -11.24
CA GLU A 92 -23.08 18.92 -11.46
C GLU A 92 -23.33 20.30 -12.09
N VAL A 93 -22.35 21.20 -12.06
CA VAL A 93 -22.44 22.57 -12.62
C VAL A 93 -21.78 22.73 -13.98
N ASP A 94 -21.04 21.71 -14.43
CA ASP A 94 -20.36 21.68 -15.73
C ASP A 94 -21.34 21.32 -16.86
N GLU A 95 -21.23 21.99 -18.02
CA GLU A 95 -22.14 21.80 -19.17
C GLU A 95 -21.49 20.87 -20.20
N PRO A 96 -21.85 19.58 -20.22
CA PRO A 96 -21.16 18.60 -21.05
C PRO A 96 -21.52 18.66 -22.53
N ARG A 97 -22.63 19.32 -22.90
CA ARG A 97 -23.06 19.41 -24.31
C ARG A 97 -22.13 20.26 -25.17
N PHE A 98 -21.24 21.06 -24.56
CA PHE A 98 -20.21 21.78 -25.29
C PHE A 98 -19.23 20.87 -26.01
N THR A 99 -18.99 19.66 -25.49
CA THR A 99 -17.99 18.73 -26.04
C THR A 99 -18.57 17.35 -26.38
N GLN A 100 -19.66 16.91 -25.75
CA GLN A 100 -20.32 15.61 -26.01
C GLN A 100 -21.83 15.72 -26.34
N PRO A 101 -22.27 16.59 -27.28
CA PRO A 101 -23.69 16.85 -27.51
C PRO A 101 -24.51 15.60 -27.88
N GLY A 102 -23.97 14.73 -28.75
CA GLY A 102 -24.66 13.50 -29.19
C GLY A 102 -24.84 12.48 -28.06
N MET A 103 -23.81 12.28 -27.23
CA MET A 103 -23.87 11.40 -26.06
C MET A 103 -24.93 11.90 -25.07
N TYR A 104 -24.93 13.19 -24.75
CA TYR A 104 -25.87 13.74 -23.77
C TYR A 104 -27.29 13.87 -24.30
N SER A 105 -27.49 14.01 -25.62
CA SER A 105 -28.80 13.85 -26.25
C SER A 105 -29.36 12.42 -26.06
N ALA A 106 -28.52 11.39 -26.25
CA ALA A 106 -28.90 10.00 -25.99
C ALA A 106 -29.18 9.72 -24.50
N ILE A 107 -28.42 10.33 -23.57
CA ILE A 107 -28.61 10.16 -22.13
C ILE A 107 -29.90 10.85 -21.65
N SER A 108 -30.15 12.08 -22.12
CA SER A 108 -31.30 12.90 -21.69
C SER A 108 -32.64 12.36 -22.20
N SER A 109 -32.65 11.68 -23.35
CA SER A 109 -33.86 11.04 -23.91
C SER A 109 -34.27 9.75 -23.18
N ARG A 110 -33.47 9.27 -22.22
CA ARG A 110 -33.70 8.00 -21.51
C ARG A 110 -34.12 8.21 -20.05
N PRO A 111 -34.97 7.33 -19.50
CA PRO A 111 -35.28 7.31 -18.07
C PRO A 111 -34.00 7.06 -17.24
N SER A 112 -33.99 7.54 -16.00
CA SER A 112 -32.87 7.26 -15.08
C SER A 112 -32.77 5.76 -14.78
N LEU A 113 -31.56 5.27 -14.47
CA LEU A 113 -31.33 3.87 -14.12
C LEU A 113 -32.29 3.34 -13.02
N PRO A 114 -32.54 4.08 -11.91
CA PRO A 114 -33.53 3.64 -10.91
C PRO A 114 -34.96 3.55 -11.46
N ALA A 115 -35.36 4.43 -12.38
CA ALA A 115 -36.67 4.38 -13.02
C ALA A 115 -36.77 3.18 -13.97
N GLN A 116 -35.73 2.93 -14.77
CA GLN A 116 -35.68 1.77 -15.67
C GLN A 116 -35.80 0.46 -14.87
N TYR A 117 -35.03 0.30 -13.79
CA TYR A 117 -35.09 -0.91 -12.96
C TYR A 117 -36.40 -1.04 -12.18
N GLY A 118 -36.94 0.08 -11.67
CA GLY A 118 -38.25 0.11 -11.02
C GLY A 118 -39.36 -0.37 -11.97
N ASN A 119 -39.36 0.13 -13.20
CA ASN A 119 -40.30 -0.29 -14.24
C ASN A 119 -40.15 -1.78 -14.55
N LEU A 120 -38.91 -2.28 -14.71
CA LEU A 120 -38.66 -3.71 -14.93
C LEU A 120 -39.24 -4.59 -13.82
N LEU A 121 -39.12 -4.18 -12.55
CA LEU A 121 -39.69 -4.93 -11.42
C LEU A 121 -41.22 -4.89 -11.41
N VAL A 122 -41.82 -3.79 -11.83
CA VAL A 122 -43.27 -3.68 -12.02
C VAL A 122 -43.74 -4.57 -13.16
N ASP A 123 -43.07 -4.53 -14.30
CA ASP A 123 -43.40 -5.37 -15.47
C ASP A 123 -43.29 -6.87 -15.15
N LYS A 124 -42.36 -7.24 -14.26
CA LYS A 124 -42.21 -8.62 -13.75
C LYS A 124 -43.16 -8.97 -12.60
N ASN A 125 -44.09 -8.08 -12.22
CA ASN A 125 -45.02 -8.24 -11.11
C ASN A 125 -44.34 -8.51 -9.75
N LEU A 126 -43.09 -8.06 -9.58
CA LEU A 126 -42.34 -8.19 -8.33
C LEU A 126 -42.60 -7.00 -7.40
N LEU A 127 -42.95 -5.84 -7.95
CA LEU A 127 -43.34 -4.65 -7.23
C LEU A 127 -44.56 -4.00 -7.89
N THR A 128 -45.26 -3.13 -7.15
CA THR A 128 -46.28 -2.24 -7.70
C THR A 128 -45.71 -0.83 -7.90
N PRO A 129 -46.27 -0.02 -8.82
CA PRO A 129 -45.85 1.39 -8.97
C PRO A 129 -45.89 2.16 -7.65
N ALA A 130 -46.97 1.99 -6.88
CA ALA A 130 -47.13 2.60 -5.57
C ALA A 130 -46.01 2.19 -4.59
N LYS A 131 -45.53 0.94 -4.67
CA LYS A 131 -44.42 0.48 -3.83
C LYS A 131 -43.09 1.12 -4.23
N VAL A 132 -42.84 1.28 -5.54
CA VAL A 132 -41.64 1.97 -6.05
C VAL A 132 -41.60 3.42 -5.57
N ASP A 133 -42.72 4.14 -5.65
CA ASP A 133 -42.78 5.54 -5.19
C ASP A 133 -42.70 5.65 -3.67
N ALA A 134 -43.30 4.72 -2.92
CA ALA A 134 -43.14 4.65 -1.47
C ALA A 134 -41.68 4.42 -1.05
N LEU A 135 -40.89 3.65 -1.80
CA LEU A 135 -39.45 3.46 -1.53
C LEU A 135 -38.66 4.76 -1.75
N LYS A 136 -38.94 5.50 -2.83
CA LYS A 136 -38.33 6.81 -3.08
C LYS A 136 -38.68 7.81 -1.98
N ALA A 137 -39.97 7.90 -1.63
CA ALA A 137 -40.46 8.79 -0.57
C ALA A 137 -39.82 8.45 0.78
N LYS A 138 -39.68 7.15 1.10
CA LYS A 138 -39.00 6.69 2.32
C LYS A 138 -37.53 7.13 2.35
N LEU A 139 -36.79 6.98 1.24
CA LEU A 139 -35.39 7.42 1.18
C LEU A 139 -35.28 8.94 1.34
N ASN A 140 -36.11 9.71 0.63
CA ASN A 140 -36.09 11.16 0.73
C ASN A 140 -36.45 11.64 2.14
N ALA A 141 -37.47 11.05 2.77
CA ALA A 141 -37.85 11.37 4.14
C ALA A 141 -36.73 11.04 5.13
N HIS A 142 -36.01 9.92 4.91
CA HIS A 142 -34.84 9.59 5.73
C HIS A 142 -33.71 10.62 5.55
N LEU A 143 -33.36 10.97 4.31
CA LEU A 143 -32.30 11.96 4.04
C LEU A 143 -32.66 13.35 4.62
N GLU A 144 -33.93 13.76 4.51
CA GLU A 144 -34.42 15.00 5.11
C GLU A 144 -34.33 14.96 6.64
N GLN A 145 -34.67 13.83 7.26
CA GLN A 145 -34.53 13.65 8.69
C GLN A 145 -33.06 13.71 9.13
N GLU A 146 -32.13 13.11 8.38
CA GLU A 146 -30.69 13.19 8.67
C GLU A 146 -30.15 14.63 8.47
N LEU A 147 -30.62 15.37 7.47
CA LEU A 147 -30.30 16.79 7.28
C LEU A 147 -30.79 17.64 8.47
N GLN A 148 -31.97 17.38 9.00
CA GLN A 148 -32.47 18.08 10.18
C GLN A 148 -31.62 17.78 11.42
N LYS A 149 -31.18 16.52 11.58
CA LYS A 149 -30.27 16.13 12.67
C LYS A 149 -28.87 16.75 12.53
N SER A 150 -28.42 17.05 11.31
CA SER A 150 -27.07 17.58 11.09
C SER A 150 -26.84 18.94 11.76
N ALA A 151 -27.91 19.69 12.06
CA ALA A 151 -27.82 20.97 12.76
C ALA A 151 -27.31 20.86 14.21
N THR A 152 -27.54 19.71 14.86
CA THR A 152 -27.08 19.43 16.22
C THR A 152 -26.04 18.32 16.29
N TYR A 153 -25.70 17.75 15.14
CA TYR A 153 -24.70 16.69 15.05
C TYR A 153 -23.31 17.26 15.31
N VAL A 154 -22.67 16.77 16.36
CA VAL A 154 -21.25 16.98 16.61
C VAL A 154 -20.52 15.72 16.15
N PRO A 155 -19.59 15.82 15.19
CA PRO A 155 -18.74 14.69 14.81
C PRO A 155 -18.07 14.11 16.06
N THR A 156 -18.36 12.86 16.37
CA THR A 156 -17.69 12.16 17.49
C THR A 156 -16.34 11.60 17.06
N THR A 157 -15.57 11.16 18.06
CA THR A 157 -14.19 10.66 18.03
C THR A 157 -13.67 10.25 16.65
N VAL A 158 -12.59 10.89 16.24
CA VAL A 158 -11.75 10.42 15.13
C VAL A 158 -11.29 9.00 15.46
N ALA A 159 -11.76 8.01 14.71
CA ALA A 159 -11.39 6.59 14.86
C ALA A 159 -9.91 6.27 14.50
N ALA A 160 -9.05 7.28 14.51
CA ALA A 160 -7.63 7.19 14.20
C ALA A 160 -6.89 6.24 15.15
N PHE A 161 -7.30 6.21 16.43
CA PHE A 161 -6.63 5.46 17.50
C PHE A 161 -7.44 4.26 18.01
N GLU A 162 -8.37 3.77 17.18
CA GLU A 162 -9.10 2.53 17.45
C GLU A 162 -8.36 1.31 16.87
N GLY A 163 -8.85 0.09 17.14
CA GLY A 163 -8.27 -1.14 16.61
C GLY A 163 -6.80 -1.33 17.00
N ASN A 164 -5.94 -1.59 16.02
CA ASN A 164 -4.50 -1.82 16.22
C ASN A 164 -3.76 -0.61 16.82
N TRP A 165 -4.33 0.59 16.71
CA TRP A 165 -3.76 1.84 17.21
C TRP A 165 -4.19 2.20 18.65
N LYS A 166 -4.96 1.31 19.29
CA LYS A 166 -5.37 1.51 20.69
C LYS A 166 -4.15 1.68 21.60
N GLY A 167 -4.13 2.77 22.36
CA GLY A 167 -3.05 3.13 23.27
C GLY A 167 -2.09 4.17 22.70
N LEU A 168 -2.17 4.48 21.41
CA LEU A 168 -1.51 5.64 20.81
C LEU A 168 -2.40 6.88 20.89
N ARG A 169 -1.78 8.05 20.72
CA ARG A 169 -2.45 9.35 20.76
C ARG A 169 -1.78 10.33 19.81
N GLN A 170 -2.46 11.45 19.57
CA GLN A 170 -1.83 12.59 18.91
C GLN A 170 -0.61 13.07 19.69
N PRO A 171 0.52 13.35 19.02
CA PRO A 171 1.68 13.94 19.65
C PRO A 171 1.37 15.36 20.10
N THR A 172 1.97 15.74 21.22
CA THR A 172 2.03 17.12 21.69
C THR A 172 3.39 17.71 21.31
N THR A 173 3.51 19.03 21.37
CA THR A 173 4.81 19.71 21.18
C THR A 173 5.87 19.17 22.13
N ALA A 174 5.49 18.79 23.36
CA ALA A 174 6.41 18.22 24.32
C ALA A 174 6.94 16.84 23.89
N ASP A 175 6.10 16.00 23.28
CA ASP A 175 6.53 14.69 22.77
C ASP A 175 7.56 14.83 21.65
N MET A 176 7.40 15.84 20.78
CA MET A 176 8.33 16.10 19.66
C MET A 176 9.70 16.59 20.14
N GLN A 177 9.77 17.17 21.34
CA GLN A 177 11.00 17.71 21.94
C GLN A 177 11.63 16.74 22.95
N ALA A 178 10.89 15.73 23.40
CA ALA A 178 11.36 14.78 24.38
C ALA A 178 12.47 13.89 23.79
N ALA A 179 13.55 13.72 24.54
CA ALA A 179 14.50 12.66 24.25
C ALA A 179 13.85 11.31 24.55
N VAL A 180 13.94 10.38 23.61
CA VAL A 180 13.47 9.00 23.80
C VAL A 180 14.66 8.14 24.19
N ASP A 181 14.54 7.43 25.32
CA ASP A 181 15.54 6.43 25.69
C ASP A 181 15.46 5.24 24.73
N THR A 182 16.41 5.19 23.82
CA THR A 182 16.56 4.15 22.79
C THR A 182 17.76 3.24 23.09
N GLY A 183 18.34 3.37 24.29
CA GLY A 183 19.46 2.56 24.73
C GLY A 183 19.07 1.09 24.90
N VAL A 184 19.98 0.20 24.51
CA VAL A 184 19.84 -1.25 24.70
C VAL A 184 21.11 -1.76 25.37
N ASP A 185 20.98 -2.79 26.21
CA ASP A 185 22.13 -3.40 26.85
C ASP A 185 23.15 -3.89 25.80
N LYS A 186 24.42 -3.51 26.01
CA LYS A 186 25.49 -3.79 25.04
C LYS A 186 25.68 -5.28 24.78
N SER A 187 25.41 -6.14 25.75
CA SER A 187 25.51 -7.60 25.57
C SER A 187 24.40 -8.14 24.67
N ILE A 188 23.19 -7.57 24.76
CA ILE A 188 22.08 -7.89 23.86
C ILE A 188 22.42 -7.45 22.43
N LEU A 189 22.92 -6.22 22.26
CA LEU A 189 23.36 -5.71 20.95
C LEU A 189 24.47 -6.57 20.34
N GLN A 190 25.48 -6.95 21.12
CA GLN A 190 26.54 -7.86 20.69
C GLN A 190 25.98 -9.21 20.22
N ALA A 191 25.08 -9.81 21.00
CA ALA A 191 24.45 -11.10 20.66
C ALA A 191 23.61 -11.01 19.37
N LEU A 192 22.85 -9.94 19.19
CA LEU A 192 22.07 -9.68 17.97
C LEU A 192 22.97 -9.43 16.75
N GLY A 193 24.06 -8.69 16.92
CA GLY A 193 25.07 -8.47 15.89
C GLY A 193 25.71 -9.77 15.42
N VAL A 194 26.05 -10.68 16.33
CA VAL A 194 26.54 -12.03 16.00
C VAL A 194 25.46 -12.84 15.29
N ALA A 195 24.24 -12.84 15.82
CA ALA A 195 23.12 -13.59 15.24
C ALA A 195 22.78 -13.12 13.81
N SER A 196 22.98 -11.82 13.50
CA SER A 196 22.72 -11.23 12.18
C SER A 196 23.57 -11.83 11.04
N VAL A 197 24.69 -12.46 11.35
CA VAL A 197 25.61 -13.09 10.39
C VAL A 197 25.82 -14.59 10.66
N THR A 198 25.04 -15.17 11.57
CA THR A 198 25.13 -16.59 11.88
C THR A 198 24.37 -17.40 10.84
N VAL A 199 25.10 -18.18 10.04
CA VAL A 199 24.57 -19.04 8.99
C VAL A 199 24.95 -20.49 9.30
N PRO A 200 24.04 -21.47 9.20
CA PRO A 200 24.36 -22.86 9.49
C PRO A 200 25.32 -23.43 8.43
N PRO A 201 26.19 -24.41 8.78
CA PRO A 201 27.11 -25.04 7.83
C PRO A 201 26.45 -25.68 6.60
N SER A 202 25.15 -25.99 6.69
CA SER A 202 24.34 -26.53 5.58
C SER A 202 23.97 -25.50 4.52
N VAL A 203 24.26 -24.22 4.72
CA VAL A 203 24.03 -23.14 3.75
C VAL A 203 25.40 -22.60 3.32
N PRO A 204 25.99 -23.15 2.24
CA PRO A 204 27.29 -22.68 1.75
C PRO A 204 27.14 -21.27 1.18
N VAL A 205 27.71 -20.28 1.87
CA VAL A 205 27.74 -18.89 1.43
C VAL A 205 28.95 -18.60 0.55
N HIS A 206 28.91 -17.51 -0.21
CA HIS A 206 30.03 -17.10 -1.05
C HIS A 206 31.29 -16.79 -0.22
N ASN A 207 32.43 -17.39 -0.59
CA ASN A 207 33.71 -17.28 0.16
C ASN A 207 34.15 -15.84 0.47
N ARG A 208 33.90 -14.90 -0.44
CA ARG A 208 34.20 -13.48 -0.19
C ARG A 208 33.34 -12.92 0.95
N LEU A 209 32.04 -13.23 1.00
CA LEU A 209 31.15 -12.75 2.05
C LEU A 209 31.50 -13.37 3.40
N GLU A 210 31.82 -14.66 3.42
CA GLU A 210 32.33 -15.35 4.60
C GLU A 210 33.52 -14.60 5.19
N ARG A 211 34.53 -14.31 4.36
CA ARG A 211 35.76 -13.65 4.81
C ARG A 211 35.57 -12.17 5.16
N THR A 212 34.86 -11.40 4.34
CA THR A 212 34.87 -9.93 4.47
C THR A 212 33.70 -9.35 5.25
N HIS A 213 32.56 -10.05 5.32
CA HIS A 213 31.37 -9.59 6.02
C HIS A 213 31.17 -10.37 7.33
N ILE A 214 31.06 -11.70 7.25
CA ILE A 214 30.76 -12.56 8.40
C ILE A 214 31.93 -12.55 9.39
N GLN A 215 33.12 -12.97 8.96
CA GLN A 215 34.30 -13.06 9.85
C GLN A 215 34.72 -11.70 10.40
N THR A 216 34.65 -10.62 9.61
CA THR A 216 34.95 -9.26 10.08
C THR A 216 33.98 -8.80 11.18
N ARG A 217 32.67 -9.02 11.00
CA ARG A 217 31.68 -8.69 12.03
C ARG A 217 31.87 -9.53 13.28
N LEU A 218 32.07 -10.85 13.13
CA LEU A 218 32.33 -11.74 14.26
C LEU A 218 33.61 -11.35 15.03
N ALA A 219 34.71 -11.06 14.35
CA ALA A 219 35.97 -10.64 14.98
C ALA A 219 35.84 -9.30 15.72
N THR A 220 35.08 -8.36 15.15
CA THR A 220 34.76 -7.08 15.81
C THR A 220 33.94 -7.30 17.07
N LEU A 221 32.93 -8.16 16.99
CA LEU A 221 32.01 -8.44 18.09
C LEU A 221 32.55 -9.43 19.11
N SER A 222 33.62 -10.18 18.84
CA SER A 222 34.21 -11.13 19.80
C SER A 222 35.15 -10.48 20.82
N LYS A 223 35.35 -9.16 20.78
CA LYS A 223 36.22 -8.45 21.74
C LYS A 223 35.65 -8.55 23.16
N ALA A 224 36.51 -8.86 24.13
CA ALA A 224 36.11 -9.09 25.52
C ALA A 224 35.59 -7.81 26.22
N ASN A 225 36.13 -6.65 25.87
CA ASN A 225 35.67 -5.37 26.37
C ASN A 225 34.74 -4.72 25.35
N LEU A 226 33.46 -4.59 25.72
CA LEU A 226 32.41 -4.02 24.87
C LEU A 226 32.69 -2.55 24.49
N SER A 227 33.53 -1.85 25.25
CA SER A 227 33.92 -0.47 24.95
C SER A 227 34.95 -0.36 23.81
N ASP A 228 35.60 -1.47 23.43
CA ASP A 228 36.58 -1.52 22.34
C ASP A 228 35.95 -1.93 21.00
N ILE A 229 34.63 -2.16 21.00
CA ILE A 229 33.85 -2.54 19.82
C ILE A 229 33.46 -1.27 19.05
N ASN A 230 34.06 -1.10 17.87
CA ASN A 230 33.67 -0.08 16.90
C ASN A 230 32.91 -0.78 15.76
N VAL A 231 31.64 -0.44 15.59
CA VAL A 231 30.78 -1.04 14.57
C VAL A 231 30.68 -0.14 13.35
N ASP A 232 30.54 -0.74 12.17
CA ASP A 232 30.19 -0.03 10.95
C ASP A 232 28.66 0.22 10.86
N TRP A 233 28.24 0.96 9.84
CA TRP A 233 26.83 1.32 9.63
C TRP A 233 25.91 0.09 9.55
N ALA A 234 26.30 -0.91 8.76
CA ALA A 234 25.49 -2.12 8.56
C ALA A 234 25.38 -2.97 9.83
N THR A 235 26.41 -2.98 10.68
CA THR A 235 26.37 -3.68 11.96
C THR A 235 25.48 -2.94 12.95
N ALA A 236 25.56 -1.60 13.01
CA ALA A 236 24.67 -0.80 13.83
C ALA A 236 23.20 -0.94 13.40
N GLU A 237 22.92 -0.94 12.09
CA GLU A 237 21.60 -1.18 11.52
C GLU A 237 21.06 -2.57 11.93
N ALA A 238 21.87 -3.62 11.76
CA ALA A 238 21.49 -4.97 12.17
C ALA A 238 21.19 -5.06 13.68
N MET A 239 21.97 -4.38 14.52
CA MET A 239 21.73 -4.32 15.96
C MET A 239 20.42 -3.60 16.30
N ALA A 240 20.13 -2.47 15.65
CA ALA A 240 18.88 -1.71 15.83
C ALA A 240 17.65 -2.52 15.38
N PHE A 241 17.72 -3.21 14.24
CA PHE A 241 16.66 -4.11 13.81
C PHE A 241 16.50 -5.29 14.77
N GLY A 242 17.61 -5.89 15.19
CA GLY A 242 17.59 -6.98 16.16
C GLY A 242 16.94 -6.58 17.49
N SER A 243 17.22 -5.38 18.00
CA SER A 243 16.68 -4.93 19.28
C SER A 243 15.19 -4.66 19.20
N LEU A 244 14.69 -4.09 18.11
CA LEU A 244 13.26 -3.92 17.89
C LEU A 244 12.53 -5.27 17.83
N LEU A 245 13.10 -6.29 17.19
CA LEU A 245 12.54 -7.65 17.21
C LEU A 245 12.53 -8.23 18.64
N HIS A 246 13.61 -7.99 19.39
CA HIS A 246 13.72 -8.41 20.79
C HIS A 246 12.62 -7.80 21.66
N ASP A 247 12.36 -6.50 21.49
CA ASP A 247 11.35 -5.73 22.21
C ASP A 247 9.91 -5.99 21.74
N GLY A 248 9.74 -6.79 20.68
CA GLY A 248 8.44 -7.23 20.22
C GLY A 248 7.80 -6.33 19.16
N HIS A 249 8.63 -5.70 18.33
CA HIS A 249 8.23 -5.00 17.11
C HIS A 249 8.53 -5.83 15.87
N SER A 250 7.61 -5.83 14.90
CA SER A 250 7.89 -6.39 13.57
C SER A 250 8.71 -5.40 12.76
N ILE A 251 9.43 -5.88 11.75
CA ILE A 251 10.17 -5.01 10.83
C ILE A 251 9.88 -5.44 9.40
N ARG A 252 9.60 -4.45 8.56
CA ARG A 252 9.49 -4.62 7.12
C ARG A 252 10.39 -3.62 6.42
N LEU A 253 11.38 -4.13 5.70
CA LEU A 253 12.29 -3.36 4.84
C LEU A 253 12.03 -3.75 3.40
N ALA A 254 11.50 -2.83 2.60
CA ALA A 254 11.21 -3.05 1.18
C ALA A 254 11.95 -2.04 0.30
N GLY A 255 12.48 -2.50 -0.82
CA GLY A 255 13.23 -1.67 -1.75
C GLY A 255 13.93 -2.51 -2.80
N GLN A 256 14.51 -1.87 -3.80
CA GLN A 256 15.26 -2.58 -4.83
C GLN A 256 16.57 -3.09 -4.21
N ASP A 257 16.82 -4.39 -4.33
CA ASP A 257 18.03 -5.06 -3.84
C ASP A 257 18.34 -4.91 -2.33
N CYS A 258 17.38 -4.48 -1.51
CA CYS A 258 17.59 -4.14 -0.09
C CYS A 258 18.08 -5.33 0.75
N ARG A 259 17.82 -6.59 0.34
CA ARG A 259 18.37 -7.81 0.99
C ARG A 259 19.90 -7.80 1.05
N ARG A 260 20.54 -7.48 -0.08
CA ARG A 260 21.99 -7.32 -0.19
C ARG A 260 22.40 -5.92 0.26
N GLY A 261 21.54 -4.94 -0.03
CA GLY A 261 21.84 -3.51 -0.07
C GLY A 261 22.49 -3.15 -1.41
N THR A 262 22.12 -2.00 -1.97
CA THR A 262 22.70 -1.47 -3.22
C THR A 262 24.22 -1.51 -3.18
N PHE A 263 24.80 -1.02 -2.08
CA PHE A 263 26.25 -0.95 -1.86
C PHE A 263 26.88 -2.23 -1.30
N SER A 264 26.16 -3.37 -1.35
CA SER A 264 26.62 -4.66 -0.83
C SER A 264 27.12 -4.61 0.62
N HIS A 265 26.44 -3.86 1.47
CA HIS A 265 26.84 -3.62 2.86
C HIS A 265 26.00 -4.41 3.86
N ARG A 266 24.72 -4.67 3.55
CA ARG A 266 23.73 -5.14 4.53
C ARG A 266 23.72 -6.65 4.72
N HIS A 267 23.55 -7.40 3.62
CA HIS A 267 23.44 -8.86 3.62
C HIS A 267 22.42 -9.42 4.66
N ALA A 268 21.23 -8.84 4.72
CA ALA A 268 20.13 -9.32 5.57
C ALA A 268 19.57 -10.70 5.12
N ALA A 269 19.99 -11.17 3.96
CA ALA A 269 19.78 -12.52 3.46
C ALA A 269 21.07 -13.04 2.81
N PHE A 270 21.36 -14.33 3.00
CA PHE A 270 22.47 -15.04 2.38
C PHE A 270 21.93 -16.01 1.34
N THR A 271 22.55 -16.05 0.16
CA THR A 271 22.20 -16.99 -0.90
C THR A 271 23.08 -18.23 -0.81
N ASP A 272 22.44 -19.39 -0.66
CA ASP A 272 23.09 -20.69 -0.80
C ASP A 272 23.66 -20.83 -2.22
N GLN A 273 24.98 -20.99 -2.33
CA GLN A 273 25.69 -21.07 -3.61
C GLN A 273 25.43 -22.37 -4.39
N THR A 274 24.68 -23.32 -3.81
CA THR A 274 24.35 -24.61 -4.42
C THR A 274 22.88 -24.72 -4.83
N THR A 275 21.98 -23.99 -4.16
CA THR A 275 20.52 -24.12 -4.36
C THR A 275 19.80 -22.82 -4.75
N ASP A 276 20.51 -21.68 -4.75
CA ASP A 276 19.96 -20.33 -4.89
C ASP A 276 18.93 -19.94 -3.81
N GLN A 277 18.71 -20.80 -2.80
CA GLN A 277 17.80 -20.52 -1.71
C GLN A 277 18.37 -19.44 -0.79
N HIS A 278 17.47 -18.62 -0.25
CA HIS A 278 17.85 -17.57 0.67
C HIS A 278 17.70 -18.03 2.13
N TYR A 279 18.77 -17.87 2.90
CA TYR A 279 18.76 -17.96 4.35
C TYR A 279 18.68 -16.56 4.95
N PHE A 280 17.73 -16.34 5.86
CA PHE A 280 17.52 -15.06 6.54
C PHE A 280 17.87 -15.21 8.02
N PRO A 281 19.01 -14.68 8.50
CA PRO A 281 19.43 -14.85 9.89
C PRO A 281 18.38 -14.35 10.88
N PHE A 282 17.78 -13.18 10.63
CA PHE A 282 16.78 -12.62 11.55
C PHE A 282 15.45 -13.39 11.61
N ARG A 283 15.12 -14.18 10.58
CA ARG A 283 13.96 -15.09 10.62
C ARG A 283 14.25 -16.35 11.43
N ASN A 284 15.52 -16.64 11.70
CA ASN A 284 16.00 -17.82 12.42
C ASN A 284 16.65 -17.44 13.76
N LEU A 285 16.29 -16.28 14.34
CA LEU A 285 16.79 -15.88 15.65
C LEU A 285 16.40 -16.91 16.72
N PRO A 286 17.31 -17.22 17.67
CA PRO A 286 16.95 -17.96 18.86
C PRO A 286 15.82 -17.27 19.62
N LYS A 287 14.93 -18.06 20.26
CA LYS A 287 13.83 -17.53 21.07
C LYS A 287 14.29 -16.58 22.18
N ALA A 288 15.50 -16.76 22.70
CA ALA A 288 16.08 -15.84 23.68
C ALA A 288 16.32 -14.42 23.14
N LEU A 289 16.59 -14.29 21.83
CA LEU A 289 16.81 -13.01 21.16
C LEU A 289 15.56 -12.46 20.48
N ASN A 290 14.56 -13.30 20.18
CA ASN A 290 13.25 -12.89 19.68
C ASN A 290 12.13 -13.62 20.47
N PRO A 291 11.84 -13.22 21.71
CA PRO A 291 10.95 -13.95 22.60
C PRO A 291 9.49 -13.92 22.16
N THR A 292 9.10 -12.88 21.43
CA THR A 292 7.74 -12.63 20.94
C THR A 292 7.48 -13.23 19.56
N GLY A 293 8.52 -13.70 18.87
CA GLY A 293 8.41 -14.30 17.53
C GLY A 293 8.00 -13.29 16.46
N ARG A 294 8.39 -12.01 16.61
CA ARG A 294 8.09 -10.97 15.61
C ARG A 294 8.84 -11.21 14.31
N ARG A 295 8.24 -10.71 13.23
CA ARG A 295 8.72 -10.97 11.87
C ARG A 295 9.72 -9.92 11.43
N PHE A 296 10.77 -10.37 10.76
CA PHE A 296 11.68 -9.56 9.98
C PHE A 296 11.49 -9.88 8.50
N ASP A 297 10.91 -8.94 7.76
CA ASP A 297 10.63 -9.07 6.34
C ASP A 297 11.50 -8.11 5.53
N VAL A 298 12.55 -8.65 4.91
CA VAL A 298 13.39 -7.92 3.96
C VAL A 298 13.05 -8.34 2.52
N VAL A 299 12.54 -7.38 1.76
CA VAL A 299 11.80 -7.61 0.52
C VAL A 299 12.46 -6.84 -0.62
N ASN A 300 13.13 -7.58 -1.51
CA ASN A 300 13.49 -7.03 -2.80
C ASN A 300 12.19 -6.75 -3.57
N SER A 301 11.91 -5.47 -3.82
CA SER A 301 10.76 -5.04 -4.62
C SER A 301 11.00 -5.28 -6.11
N ASN A 302 9.94 -5.14 -6.93
CA ASN A 302 10.15 -4.91 -8.35
C ASN A 302 10.71 -3.49 -8.57
N LEU A 303 11.05 -3.18 -9.83
CA LEU A 303 11.52 -1.86 -10.25
C LEU A 303 10.35 -0.86 -10.35
N SER A 304 9.82 -0.46 -9.20
CA SER A 304 8.78 0.55 -9.10
C SER A 304 8.89 1.30 -7.77
N GLU A 305 8.98 2.61 -7.83
CA GLU A 305 9.05 3.47 -6.65
C GLU A 305 7.63 3.81 -6.19
N LEU A 306 6.79 4.33 -7.09
CA LEU A 306 5.45 4.82 -6.79
C LEU A 306 4.56 3.75 -6.12
N ALA A 307 4.44 2.57 -6.75
CA ALA A 307 3.53 1.54 -6.27
C ALA A 307 4.05 0.88 -5.00
N VAL A 308 5.38 0.70 -4.87
CA VAL A 308 5.99 0.07 -3.70
C VAL A 308 5.93 1.02 -2.50
N MET A 309 6.32 2.29 -2.64
CA MET A 309 6.20 3.26 -1.55
C MET A 309 4.74 3.44 -1.12
N GLY A 310 3.79 3.48 -2.06
CA GLY A 310 2.36 3.51 -1.74
C GLY A 310 1.90 2.27 -0.98
N PHE A 311 2.41 1.08 -1.31
CA PHE A 311 2.14 -0.15 -0.57
C PHE A 311 2.71 -0.09 0.86
N GLU A 312 3.97 0.35 1.01
CA GLU A 312 4.60 0.46 2.33
C GLU A 312 3.94 1.52 3.21
N TYR A 313 3.44 2.61 2.62
CA TYR A 313 2.61 3.60 3.33
C TYR A 313 1.29 2.99 3.82
N GLY A 314 0.62 2.17 3.00
CA GLY A 314 -0.55 1.43 3.44
C GLY A 314 -0.23 0.43 4.56
N TYR A 315 0.94 -0.22 4.50
CA TYR A 315 1.38 -1.14 5.55
C TYR A 315 1.63 -0.41 6.88
N SER A 316 2.26 0.77 6.85
CA SER A 316 2.55 1.56 8.05
C SER A 316 1.30 2.09 8.76
N TRP A 317 0.19 2.22 8.04
CA TRP A 317 -1.11 2.55 8.63
C TRP A 317 -1.76 1.39 9.38
N GLU A 318 -1.45 0.14 9.03
CA GLU A 318 -2.16 -1.02 9.58
C GLU A 318 -1.55 -1.53 10.89
N ASP A 319 -0.21 -1.62 10.96
CA ASP A 319 0.51 -2.10 12.14
C ASP A 319 1.38 -0.99 12.75
N PRO A 320 0.89 -0.25 13.77
CA PRO A 320 1.67 0.80 14.42
C PRO A 320 2.84 0.27 15.26
N ARG A 321 2.94 -1.05 15.45
CA ARG A 321 4.03 -1.70 16.17
C ARG A 321 5.08 -2.27 15.23
N ALA A 322 4.93 -2.09 13.93
CA ALA A 322 5.94 -2.45 12.94
C ALA A 322 6.80 -1.24 12.57
N LEU A 323 8.12 -1.43 12.52
CA LEU A 323 8.99 -0.53 11.79
C LEU A 323 8.86 -0.85 10.30
N VAL A 324 8.32 0.09 9.53
CA VAL A 324 8.18 -0.03 8.08
C VAL A 324 9.19 0.90 7.42
N VAL A 325 10.03 0.35 6.54
CA VAL A 325 11.12 1.05 5.88
C VAL A 325 11.01 0.83 4.38
N TRP A 326 11.02 1.93 3.64
CA TRP A 326 11.21 1.92 2.20
C TRP A 326 12.61 2.45 1.87
N GLU A 327 13.38 1.69 1.08
CA GLU A 327 14.73 2.06 0.65
C GLU A 327 14.77 2.30 -0.86
N ALA A 328 15.18 3.52 -1.24
CA ALA A 328 15.51 3.83 -2.62
C ALA A 328 16.88 3.23 -2.97
N GLN A 329 17.09 2.84 -4.24
CA GLN A 329 18.41 2.35 -4.66
C GLN A 329 19.49 3.43 -4.51
N PHE A 330 19.16 4.65 -4.96
CA PHE A 330 19.80 5.93 -4.66
C PHE A 330 18.72 6.92 -4.28
N GLY A 331 19.06 7.91 -3.45
CA GLY A 331 18.12 8.91 -2.97
C GLY A 331 17.36 9.57 -4.11
N ASP A 332 18.07 9.97 -5.16
CA ASP A 332 17.60 10.66 -6.37
C ASP A 332 16.31 10.09 -6.98
N PHE A 333 16.11 8.76 -6.90
CA PHE A 333 14.95 8.07 -7.48
C PHE A 333 13.65 8.21 -6.67
N PHE A 334 13.68 8.85 -5.49
CA PHE A 334 12.50 9.10 -4.67
C PHE A 334 11.40 9.85 -5.44
N ASN A 335 11.79 10.69 -6.39
CA ASN A 335 10.90 11.54 -7.19
C ASN A 335 9.91 10.73 -8.06
N GLY A 336 10.22 9.48 -8.41
CA GLY A 336 9.28 8.58 -9.07
C GLY A 336 8.04 8.29 -8.20
N ALA A 337 8.17 8.42 -6.88
CA ALA A 337 7.10 8.28 -5.90
C ALA A 337 6.64 9.62 -5.31
N GLN A 338 6.94 10.76 -5.96
CA GLN A 338 6.60 12.09 -5.43
C GLN A 338 5.13 12.22 -5.05
N ILE A 339 4.22 11.58 -5.78
CA ILE A 339 2.79 11.57 -5.45
C ILE A 339 2.52 10.96 -4.06
N VAL A 340 3.25 9.92 -3.65
CA VAL A 340 3.10 9.32 -2.31
C VAL A 340 3.68 10.23 -1.21
N ILE A 341 4.74 10.98 -1.53
CA ILE A 341 5.37 11.92 -0.58
C ILE A 341 4.51 13.16 -0.41
N ASP A 342 4.34 13.89 -1.52
CA ASP A 342 3.78 15.22 -1.55
C ASP A 342 2.29 15.22 -1.44
N GLN A 343 1.67 14.48 -2.36
CA GLN A 343 0.44 14.75 -3.09
C GLN A 343 -0.09 16.20 -3.09
N VAL A 344 0.71 17.12 -3.65
CA VAL A 344 0.24 18.43 -4.10
C VAL A 344 -0.76 18.23 -5.25
N ARG A 345 -1.98 18.76 -5.11
CA ARG A 345 -2.82 19.10 -6.28
C ARG A 345 -2.59 20.56 -6.62
N VAL A 346 -2.22 20.82 -7.87
CA VAL A 346 -2.63 22.04 -8.56
C VAL A 346 -4.10 21.81 -8.94
N ASP A 347 -4.98 22.69 -8.45
CA ASP A 347 -6.44 22.77 -8.65
C ASP A 347 -7.37 21.79 -7.89
N SER A 348 -8.02 22.38 -6.88
CA SER A 348 -9.38 22.14 -6.36
C SER A 348 -9.86 20.74 -5.93
N LEU A 349 -9.00 19.89 -5.36
CA LEU A 349 -9.37 18.83 -4.38
C LEU A 349 -8.10 18.29 -3.69
N LYS A 350 -7.96 18.46 -2.37
CA LYS A 350 -6.73 18.17 -1.60
C LYS A 350 -6.65 16.68 -1.27
N GLU A 351 -5.58 15.99 -1.65
CA GLU A 351 -5.43 14.58 -1.27
C GLU A 351 -4.12 14.15 -0.60
N LEU A 352 -3.19 14.98 -0.12
CA LEU A 352 -1.83 14.52 0.27
C LEU A 352 -1.51 13.30 1.22
N PHE A 353 -0.65 12.33 0.85
CA PHE A 353 -0.33 11.12 1.66
C PHE A 353 0.70 11.34 2.79
N LEU A 354 2.00 11.11 2.56
CA LEU A 354 3.01 11.09 3.63
C LEU A 354 3.14 12.43 4.38
N ALA A 355 3.30 13.54 3.65
CA ALA A 355 3.55 14.84 4.26
C ALA A 355 2.36 15.46 5.01
N SER A 356 1.14 14.92 4.86
CA SER A 356 -0.07 15.56 5.42
C SER A 356 -1.22 14.62 5.78
N GLY A 357 -1.02 13.30 5.71
CA GLY A 357 -2.03 12.31 6.03
C GLY A 357 -2.54 12.45 7.47
N GLU A 358 -1.67 12.82 8.40
CA GLU A 358 -2.05 13.13 9.78
C GLU A 358 -2.96 14.37 9.84
N THR A 359 -2.58 15.48 9.21
CA THR A 359 -3.39 16.71 9.23
C THR A 359 -4.75 16.55 8.55
N LYS A 360 -4.83 15.81 7.43
CA LYS A 360 -6.07 15.70 6.63
C LYS A 360 -7.02 14.61 7.11
N TRP A 361 -6.47 13.48 7.54
CA TRP A 361 -7.24 12.28 7.84
C TRP A 361 -6.99 11.75 9.24
N MET A 362 -6.17 12.44 10.04
CA MET A 362 -5.75 12.01 11.38
C MET A 362 -5.07 10.63 11.35
N ARG A 363 -4.41 10.29 10.24
CA ARG A 363 -3.70 9.02 10.07
C ARG A 363 -2.20 9.22 10.26
N GLN A 364 -1.69 8.63 11.33
CA GLN A 364 -0.25 8.57 11.61
C GLN A 364 0.41 7.48 10.76
N SER A 365 1.70 7.69 10.45
CA SER A 365 2.53 6.74 9.74
C SER A 365 3.94 6.82 10.30
N GLY A 366 4.51 5.67 10.66
CA GLY A 366 5.91 5.52 11.04
C GLY A 366 6.82 5.10 9.87
N LEU A 367 6.40 5.32 8.61
CA LEU A 367 7.19 4.94 7.44
C LEU A 367 8.53 5.70 7.43
N VAL A 368 9.63 4.96 7.40
CA VAL A 368 10.99 5.50 7.24
C VAL A 368 11.39 5.43 5.77
N LEU A 369 11.90 6.55 5.24
CA LEU A 369 12.49 6.61 3.91
C LEU A 369 14.01 6.59 4.03
N LEU A 370 14.65 5.55 3.52
CA LEU A 370 16.10 5.48 3.36
C LEU A 370 16.46 5.98 1.95
N LEU A 371 17.07 7.17 1.90
CA LEU A 371 17.48 7.84 0.68
C LEU A 371 19.01 7.99 0.69
N PRO A 372 19.76 7.06 0.07
CA PRO A 372 21.21 7.19 -0.02
C PRO A 372 21.60 8.52 -0.69
N HIS A 373 22.51 9.26 -0.07
CA HIS A 373 22.87 10.62 -0.47
C HIS A 373 24.37 10.85 -0.24
N GLY A 374 25.02 11.60 -1.14
CA GLY A 374 26.45 11.89 -1.08
C GLY A 374 27.00 12.44 -2.40
N TYR A 375 27.62 13.62 -2.35
CA TYR A 375 28.28 14.26 -3.50
C TYR A 375 29.65 13.60 -3.79
N ASP A 376 29.62 12.36 -4.27
CA ASP A 376 30.81 11.53 -4.49
C ASP A 376 31.29 11.49 -5.96
N GLY A 377 30.73 12.36 -6.81
CA GLY A 377 31.14 12.49 -8.22
C GLY A 377 30.49 11.49 -9.17
N ALA A 378 29.40 10.83 -8.77
CA ALA A 378 28.68 9.86 -9.60
C ALA A 378 27.69 10.48 -10.60
N GLY A 379 27.53 11.81 -10.60
CA GLY A 379 26.66 12.55 -11.53
C GLY A 379 25.33 12.98 -10.91
N PRO A 380 24.46 13.66 -11.68
CA PRO A 380 23.28 14.34 -11.16
C PRO A 380 22.16 13.44 -10.64
N ASP A 381 22.17 12.15 -11.01
CA ASP A 381 21.14 11.17 -10.60
C ASP A 381 21.66 10.17 -9.55
N HIS A 382 22.80 10.47 -8.91
CA HIS A 382 23.45 9.66 -7.88
C HIS A 382 24.23 10.55 -6.87
N SER A 383 23.63 11.64 -6.35
CA SER A 383 24.30 12.64 -5.50
C SER A 383 23.60 13.01 -4.18
#